data_AF-A0A094EJY5-F1
#
_entry.id   AF-A0A094EJY5-F1
#
_cell.length_a   1.000
_cell.length_b   1.000
_cell.length_c   1.000
_cell.angle_alpha   90.00
_cell.angle_beta   90.00
_cell.angle_gamma   90.00
#
_symmetry.space_group_name_H-M   'P 1'
#
loop_
_entity.id
_entity.type
_entity.pdbx_description
1 polymer ?
#
loop_
_entity_poly.entity_id
_entity_poly.type
_entity_poly.pdbx_seq_one_letter_code
_entity_poly.pdbx_strand_id
1 'polypeptide(L)'
;MAPAAPFNPPSANRPGKPFVPEWVPPPATKEKHNFAKLKSIDLSLLDSDDPAVVDNLIKLVKVAIRDDGFLFLENYGISLEQLHHQFALAQYLYKNISDEDKERLLFDPDTGVWSGYKHPYGFKRDRGIPDGIEQFNWYKPDWADTGRVPTCLHPFMDEIEEFCNYLTKSVNRRLLTLFSRVLELPDDYLWDNVQSHGSPTGEGYFRHALFRPVQKQTEELAKGLRMHGHTDFGLTTLLFSVPISCLQIWGRDEQWYYVPYKPGALVINIGDTLEIVSGGHFKATRHRVFKPPVDQLHEERLSLVLFNSSVGELRMAPAEESPLIQREGCVEEQGVYKEFKNLTAQGKNVPTNRQWREIQISTATDPTDTVRNRVGADQVVIDGKVVHQREYMGVKVILPV
;
A
#
# COMPACT_ATOMS: atom_id res chain seq x y z
N MET A 1 -17.80 -1.62 19.82
CA MET A 1 -16.71 -0.61 19.88
C MET A 1 -17.31 0.76 20.17
N ALA A 2 -16.55 1.66 20.82
CA ALA A 2 -16.96 3.07 20.91
C ALA A 2 -16.86 3.74 19.52
N PRO A 3 -17.68 4.76 19.21
CA PRO A 3 -17.56 5.50 17.97
C PRO A 3 -16.15 6.08 17.79
N ALA A 4 -15.66 6.14 16.56
CA ALA A 4 -14.35 6.74 16.34
C ALA A 4 -14.40 8.24 16.61
N ALA A 5 -13.60 8.70 17.57
CA ALA A 5 -13.33 10.12 17.72
C ALA A 5 -12.68 10.64 16.43
N PRO A 6 -13.06 11.82 15.93
CA PRO A 6 -12.35 12.49 14.85
C PRO A 6 -10.87 12.69 15.18
N PHE A 7 -10.03 12.73 14.15
CA PHE A 7 -8.61 13.04 14.29
C PHE A 7 -8.43 14.45 14.86
N ASN A 8 -7.71 14.54 15.97
CA ASN A 8 -7.37 15.79 16.64
C ASN A 8 -5.85 15.99 16.60
N PRO A 9 -5.31 16.65 15.55
CA PRO A 9 -3.86 16.78 15.39
C PRO A 9 -3.24 17.66 16.47
N PRO A 10 -1.94 17.49 16.76
CA PRO A 10 -1.17 18.50 17.47
C PRO A 10 -1.25 19.86 16.76
N SER A 11 -1.12 20.95 17.52
CA SER A 11 -1.14 22.30 16.95
C SER A 11 0.03 22.51 15.98
N ALA A 12 -0.29 22.87 14.74
CA ALA A 12 0.68 23.25 13.72
C ALA A 12 1.46 24.54 14.10
N ASN A 13 0.89 25.41 14.93
CA ASN A 13 1.46 26.71 15.30
C ASN A 13 2.27 26.69 16.62
N ARG A 14 2.88 25.56 16.99
CA ARG A 14 3.72 25.49 18.20
C ARG A 14 5.00 26.34 18.03
N PRO A 15 5.49 27.03 19.08
CA PRO A 15 6.75 27.78 19.00
C PRO A 15 7.91 26.90 18.53
N GLY A 16 8.70 27.40 17.58
CA GLY A 16 9.86 26.69 17.03
C GLY A 16 9.59 25.87 15.76
N LYS A 17 8.32 25.71 15.34
CA LYS A 17 8.01 25.09 14.04
C LYS A 17 8.26 26.06 12.88
N PRO A 18 9.00 25.64 11.83
CA PRO A 18 9.14 26.42 10.60
C PRO A 18 7.79 26.65 9.92
N PHE A 19 7.72 27.70 9.08
CA PHE A 19 6.57 27.88 8.19
C PHE A 19 6.53 26.78 7.13
N VAL A 20 5.35 26.15 6.98
CA VAL A 20 5.07 25.14 5.96
C VAL A 20 4.11 25.74 4.93
N PRO A 21 4.53 25.92 3.66
CA PRO A 21 3.64 26.37 2.61
C PRO A 21 2.50 25.37 2.39
N GLU A 22 1.28 25.86 2.16
CA GLU A 22 0.14 25.02 1.84
C GLU A 22 0.39 24.16 0.61
N TRP A 23 -0.03 22.89 0.68
CA TRP A 23 -0.05 22.03 -0.50
C TRP A 23 -1.27 22.34 -1.35
N VAL A 24 -1.03 22.80 -2.59
CA VAL A 24 -2.07 22.99 -3.60
C VAL A 24 -2.16 21.71 -4.43
N PRO A 25 -3.29 20.96 -4.37
CA PRO A 25 -3.45 19.76 -5.17
C PRO A 25 -3.38 20.09 -6.68
N PRO A 26 -2.68 19.29 -7.49
CA PRO A 26 -2.68 19.48 -8.93
C PRO A 26 -4.07 19.21 -9.53
N PRO A 27 -4.37 19.72 -10.75
CA PRO A 27 -5.67 19.51 -11.36
C PRO A 27 -5.93 18.02 -11.63
N ALA A 28 -7.16 17.59 -11.37
CA ALA A 28 -7.63 16.26 -11.76
C ALA A 28 -7.70 16.15 -13.28
N THR A 29 -7.41 14.96 -13.81
CA THR A 29 -7.45 14.69 -15.25
C THR A 29 -8.85 14.89 -15.84
N LYS A 30 -8.88 15.37 -17.08
CA LYS A 30 -10.06 15.45 -17.93
C LYS A 30 -10.40 14.11 -18.60
N GLU A 31 -9.47 13.15 -18.60
CA GLU A 31 -9.71 11.78 -19.08
C GLU A 31 -10.85 11.12 -18.29
N LYS A 32 -11.72 10.38 -18.99
CA LYS A 32 -12.90 9.72 -18.43
C LYS A 32 -12.97 8.22 -18.74
N HIS A 33 -12.09 7.73 -19.62
CA HIS A 33 -12.06 6.34 -20.05
C HIS A 33 -11.02 5.54 -19.25
N ASN A 34 -11.16 4.21 -19.28
CA ASN A 34 -10.23 3.26 -18.64
C ASN A 34 -10.03 3.44 -17.11
N PHE A 35 -11.08 3.86 -16.41
CA PHE A 35 -11.10 3.90 -14.94
C PHE A 35 -11.89 2.73 -14.36
N ALA A 36 -11.38 2.18 -13.26
CA ALA A 36 -12.05 1.12 -12.51
C ALA A 36 -13.32 1.65 -11.81
N LYS A 37 -14.30 0.77 -11.63
CA LYS A 37 -15.54 1.08 -10.88
C LYS A 37 -15.44 0.51 -9.47
N LEU A 38 -14.74 1.22 -8.59
CA LEU A 38 -14.55 0.78 -7.21
C LEU A 38 -15.74 1.13 -6.31
N LYS A 39 -16.04 0.25 -5.37
CA LYS A 39 -17.01 0.51 -4.31
C LYS A 39 -16.43 1.52 -3.31
N SER A 40 -17.32 2.34 -2.74
CA SER A 40 -16.99 3.22 -1.62
C SER A 40 -17.69 2.73 -0.36
N ILE A 41 -16.99 2.81 0.75
CA ILE A 41 -17.45 2.42 2.07
C ILE A 41 -17.29 3.61 3.01
N ASP A 42 -18.38 3.94 3.70
CA ASP A 42 -18.39 4.90 4.80
C ASP A 42 -18.05 4.17 6.10
N LEU A 43 -16.88 4.46 6.67
CA LEU A 43 -16.43 3.80 7.89
C LEU A 43 -17.28 4.17 9.11
N SER A 44 -17.89 5.37 9.13
CA SER A 44 -18.70 5.83 10.26
C SER A 44 -19.96 5.00 10.47
N LEU A 45 -20.44 4.31 9.43
CA LEU A 45 -21.59 3.40 9.52
C LEU A 45 -21.35 2.20 10.45
N LEU A 46 -20.09 1.87 10.76
CA LEU A 46 -19.77 0.84 11.76
C LEU A 46 -20.19 1.25 13.18
N ASP A 47 -20.35 2.55 13.44
CA ASP A 47 -20.72 3.09 14.75
C ASP A 47 -22.25 3.25 14.92
N SER A 48 -23.03 2.79 13.94
CA SER A 48 -24.50 2.84 13.99
C SER A 48 -25.07 1.94 15.09
N ASP A 49 -26.01 2.47 15.86
CA ASP A 49 -26.78 1.70 16.85
C ASP A 49 -27.78 0.73 16.19
N ASP A 50 -28.14 0.95 14.91
CA ASP A 50 -28.98 0.04 14.13
C ASP A 50 -28.13 -1.11 13.55
N PRO A 51 -28.35 -2.37 13.98
CA PRO A 51 -27.61 -3.53 13.46
C PRO A 51 -27.79 -3.73 11.96
N ALA A 52 -28.94 -3.37 11.38
CA ALA A 52 -29.20 -3.54 9.95
C ALA A 52 -28.28 -2.66 9.09
N VAL A 53 -27.92 -1.47 9.57
CA VAL A 53 -26.95 -0.59 8.91
C VAL A 53 -25.57 -1.25 8.89
N VAL A 54 -25.14 -1.80 10.03
CA VAL A 54 -23.83 -2.46 10.16
C VAL A 54 -23.78 -3.74 9.33
N ASP A 55 -24.85 -4.54 9.31
CA ASP A 55 -24.94 -5.76 8.50
C ASP A 55 -24.89 -5.45 6.99
N ASN A 56 -25.54 -4.38 6.55
CA ASN A 56 -25.49 -3.95 5.16
C ASN A 56 -24.07 -3.46 4.78
N LEU A 57 -23.39 -2.77 5.68
CA LEU A 57 -21.99 -2.40 5.52
C LEU A 57 -21.10 -3.64 5.37
N ILE A 58 -21.23 -4.64 6.25
CA ILE A 58 -20.46 -5.89 6.18
C ILE A 58 -20.70 -6.62 4.85
N LYS A 59 -21.96 -6.71 4.39
CA LYS A 59 -22.30 -7.31 3.08
C LYS A 59 -21.67 -6.55 1.92
N LEU A 60 -21.70 -5.22 1.94
CA LEU A 60 -21.05 -4.39 0.92
C LEU A 60 -19.54 -4.62 0.90
N VAL A 61 -18.91 -4.65 2.08
CA VAL A 61 -17.47 -4.90 2.25
C VAL A 61 -17.10 -6.28 1.71
N LYS A 62 -17.84 -7.35 2.07
CA LYS A 62 -17.63 -8.73 1.55
C LYS A 62 -17.61 -8.75 0.03
N VAL A 63 -18.54 -8.06 -0.62
CA VAL A 63 -18.59 -7.98 -2.09
C VAL A 63 -17.38 -7.20 -2.64
N ALA A 64 -17.09 -6.02 -2.08
CA ALA A 64 -16.01 -5.16 -2.58
C ALA A 64 -14.62 -5.82 -2.51
N ILE A 65 -14.26 -6.41 -1.35
CA ILE A 65 -12.94 -7.02 -1.16
C ILE A 65 -12.76 -8.33 -1.93
N ARG A 66 -13.84 -9.06 -2.18
CA ARG A 66 -13.81 -10.26 -3.02
C ARG A 66 -13.73 -9.90 -4.51
N ASP A 67 -14.49 -8.90 -4.93
CA ASP A 67 -14.63 -8.59 -6.35
C ASP A 67 -13.47 -7.78 -6.91
N ASP A 68 -13.12 -6.71 -6.19
CA ASP A 68 -12.13 -5.73 -6.63
C ASP A 68 -10.82 -5.80 -5.84
N GLY A 69 -10.85 -6.25 -4.56
CA GLY A 69 -9.69 -6.18 -3.65
C GLY A 69 -9.18 -4.75 -3.36
N PHE A 70 -9.91 -3.76 -3.87
CA PHE A 70 -9.72 -2.32 -3.76
C PHE A 70 -11.05 -1.66 -3.44
N LEU A 71 -11.04 -0.66 -2.57
CA LEU A 71 -12.22 0.13 -2.23
C LEU A 71 -11.83 1.55 -1.83
N PHE A 72 -12.76 2.49 -1.95
CA PHE A 72 -12.64 3.77 -1.30
C PHE A 72 -13.17 3.70 0.12
N LEU A 73 -12.46 4.29 1.07
CA LEU A 73 -12.89 4.47 2.44
C LEU A 73 -13.08 5.96 2.72
N GLU A 74 -14.26 6.30 3.20
CA GLU A 74 -14.72 7.67 3.49
C GLU A 74 -15.11 7.80 4.96
N ASN A 75 -15.25 9.05 5.43
CA ASN A 75 -15.76 9.37 6.77
C ASN A 75 -15.02 8.62 7.89
N TYR A 76 -13.69 8.50 7.75
CA TYR A 76 -12.79 7.85 8.72
C TYR A 76 -12.21 8.83 9.76
N GLY A 77 -12.78 10.04 9.85
CA GLY A 77 -12.50 11.03 10.89
C GLY A 77 -11.32 11.98 10.64
N ILE A 78 -10.71 11.96 9.44
CA ILE A 78 -9.74 12.98 9.01
C ILE A 78 -10.43 13.89 7.98
N SER A 79 -10.36 15.20 8.20
CA SER A 79 -10.86 16.21 7.25
C SER A 79 -9.90 16.39 6.05
N LEU A 80 -10.43 16.91 4.94
CA LEU A 80 -9.62 17.21 3.76
C LEU A 80 -8.50 18.23 4.06
N GLU A 81 -8.75 19.21 4.93
CA GLU A 81 -7.76 20.19 5.37
C GLU A 81 -6.60 19.54 6.14
N GLN A 82 -6.92 18.69 7.13
CA GLN A 82 -5.91 17.93 7.88
C GLN A 82 -5.08 17.02 6.96
N LEU A 83 -5.72 16.42 5.95
CA LEU A 83 -5.01 15.64 4.94
C LEU A 83 -4.08 16.51 4.08
N HIS A 84 -4.57 17.64 3.57
CA HIS A 84 -3.74 18.58 2.80
C HIS A 84 -2.54 19.09 3.61
N HIS A 85 -2.70 19.29 4.91
CA HIS A 85 -1.58 19.64 5.79
C HIS A 85 -0.51 18.55 5.84
N GLN A 86 -0.89 17.27 5.90
CA GLN A 86 0.08 16.16 5.81
C GLN A 86 0.79 16.12 4.44
N PHE A 87 0.09 16.45 3.35
CA PHE A 87 0.74 16.64 2.05
C PHE A 87 1.66 17.88 2.01
N ALA A 88 1.37 18.92 2.79
CA ALA A 88 2.24 20.09 2.92
C ALA A 88 3.56 19.73 3.63
N LEU A 89 3.50 18.91 4.69
CA LEU A 89 4.69 18.34 5.35
C LEU A 89 5.50 17.45 4.39
N ALA A 90 4.83 16.64 3.60
CA ALA A 90 5.44 15.83 2.54
C ALA A 90 6.16 16.68 1.48
N GLN A 91 5.53 17.76 1.04
CA GLN A 91 6.12 18.70 0.10
C GLN A 91 7.31 19.43 0.74
N TYR A 92 7.19 19.82 2.00
CA TYR A 92 8.26 20.46 2.76
C TYR A 92 9.49 19.56 2.85
N LEU A 93 9.32 18.26 3.10
CA LEU A 93 10.42 17.28 3.08
C LEU A 93 11.22 17.38 1.78
N TYR A 94 10.59 17.19 0.62
CA TYR A 94 11.31 17.13 -0.65
C TYR A 94 11.90 18.46 -1.09
N LYS A 95 11.35 19.59 -0.62
CA LYS A 95 11.92 20.92 -0.85
C LYS A 95 13.13 21.23 0.03
N ASN A 96 13.22 20.62 1.22
CA ASN A 96 14.19 21.02 2.26
C ASN A 96 15.15 19.92 2.73
N ILE A 97 15.00 18.67 2.28
CA ILE A 97 15.94 17.59 2.62
C ILE A 97 17.33 17.89 2.04
N SER A 98 18.34 17.91 2.91
CA SER A 98 19.73 18.19 2.54
C SER A 98 20.39 17.01 1.84
N ASP A 99 21.46 17.25 1.09
CA ASP A 99 22.22 16.14 0.49
C ASP A 99 22.93 15.28 1.55
N GLU A 100 23.31 15.86 2.68
CA GLU A 100 23.82 15.13 3.85
C GLU A 100 22.77 14.15 4.40
N ASP A 101 21.51 14.58 4.55
CA ASP A 101 20.43 13.71 4.98
C ASP A 101 20.14 12.62 3.94
N LYS A 102 20.16 12.95 2.64
CA LYS A 102 19.97 11.95 1.57
C LYS A 102 21.04 10.86 1.59
N GLU A 103 22.29 11.21 1.87
CA GLU A 103 23.40 10.26 1.98
C GLU A 103 23.30 9.42 3.25
N ARG A 104 23.15 10.09 4.40
CA ARG A 104 23.03 9.44 5.72
C ARG A 104 21.86 8.47 5.80
N LEU A 105 20.73 8.83 5.18
CA LEU A 105 19.48 8.07 5.23
C LEU A 105 19.28 7.19 4.00
N LEU A 106 20.26 7.05 3.11
CA LEU A 106 20.10 6.27 1.89
C LEU A 106 19.62 4.84 2.21
N PHE A 107 18.50 4.46 1.61
CA PHE A 107 17.87 3.15 1.78
C PHE A 107 18.78 1.98 1.38
N ASP A 108 18.56 0.81 1.99
CA ASP A 108 19.26 -0.42 1.64
C ASP A 108 18.27 -1.57 1.44
N PRO A 109 17.69 -1.72 0.24
CA PRO A 109 16.68 -2.73 -0.03
C PRO A 109 17.20 -4.16 0.02
N ASP A 110 18.52 -4.38 -0.07
CA ASP A 110 19.10 -5.73 0.03
C ASP A 110 18.95 -6.30 1.45
N THR A 111 18.73 -5.44 2.45
CA THR A 111 18.35 -5.84 3.82
C THR A 111 16.89 -6.30 3.95
N GLY A 112 16.10 -6.21 2.86
CA GLY A 112 14.69 -6.63 2.84
C GLY A 112 13.73 -5.58 3.41
N VAL A 113 14.16 -4.34 3.62
CA VAL A 113 13.29 -3.23 4.02
C VAL A 113 13.49 -1.99 3.15
N TRP A 114 12.46 -1.14 3.04
CA TRP A 114 12.54 0.12 2.29
C TRP A 114 12.93 1.33 3.14
N SER A 115 13.37 1.14 4.39
CA SER A 115 13.59 2.21 5.38
C SER A 115 14.55 3.27 4.87
N GLY A 116 14.26 4.54 5.18
CA GLY A 116 15.08 5.68 4.80
C GLY A 116 14.69 6.30 3.45
N TYR A 117 15.66 6.99 2.86
CA TYR A 117 15.54 7.76 1.62
C TYR A 117 15.89 6.93 0.38
N LYS A 118 14.93 6.81 -0.54
CA LYS A 118 15.15 6.27 -1.88
C LYS A 118 15.43 7.42 -2.86
N HIS A 119 16.54 7.34 -3.58
CA HIS A 119 16.90 8.27 -4.65
C HIS A 119 16.14 8.01 -5.97
N PRO A 120 16.10 8.96 -6.93
CA PRO A 120 15.29 8.86 -8.16
C PRO A 120 15.97 8.09 -9.31
N TYR A 121 16.70 7.01 -8.99
CA TYR A 121 17.49 6.20 -9.93
C TYR A 121 17.21 4.70 -9.80
N GLY A 122 15.94 4.34 -9.59
CA GLY A 122 15.49 2.96 -9.43
C GLY A 122 15.36 2.51 -7.97
N PHE A 123 15.00 1.23 -7.81
CA PHE A 123 14.68 0.57 -6.54
C PHE A 123 15.87 -0.22 -5.96
N LYS A 124 17.09 0.10 -6.40
CA LYS A 124 18.35 -0.42 -5.85
C LYS A 124 19.13 0.69 -5.16
N ARG A 125 20.01 0.30 -4.22
CA ARG A 125 20.89 1.23 -3.50
C ARG A 125 21.86 1.93 -4.45
N ASP A 126 22.36 1.19 -5.45
CA ASP A 126 23.17 1.75 -6.52
C ASP A 126 22.29 2.46 -7.55
N ARG A 127 22.78 3.59 -8.07
CA ARG A 127 22.03 4.42 -9.03
C ARG A 127 21.98 3.75 -10.40
N GLY A 128 20.77 3.40 -10.83
CA GLY A 128 20.46 2.96 -12.19
C GLY A 128 19.96 4.09 -13.09
N ILE A 129 19.06 3.73 -14.02
CA ILE A 129 18.40 4.69 -14.91
C ILE A 129 17.46 5.58 -14.08
N PRO A 130 17.41 6.91 -14.34
CA PRO A 130 16.50 7.79 -13.62
C PRO A 130 15.03 7.36 -13.75
N ASP A 131 14.39 7.02 -12.62
CA ASP A 131 12.97 6.65 -12.54
C ASP A 131 12.10 7.83 -12.09
N GLY A 132 12.72 8.92 -11.62
CA GLY A 132 12.05 10.13 -11.14
C GLY A 132 11.25 9.94 -9.86
N ILE A 133 11.52 8.88 -9.07
CA ILE A 133 10.76 8.56 -7.85
C ILE A 133 11.66 8.72 -6.63
N GLU A 134 11.40 9.74 -5.82
CA GLU A 134 11.98 9.89 -4.49
C GLU A 134 11.01 9.36 -3.44
N GLN A 135 11.53 8.67 -2.42
CA GLN A 135 10.71 8.19 -1.30
C GLN A 135 11.44 8.44 0.02
N PHE A 136 10.65 8.68 1.07
CA PHE A 136 11.13 8.52 2.43
C PHE A 136 10.16 7.59 3.17
N ASN A 137 10.69 6.48 3.68
CA ASN A 137 9.90 5.44 4.33
C ASN A 137 10.25 5.36 5.83
N TRP A 138 9.23 5.51 6.66
CA TRP A 138 9.30 5.47 8.11
C TRP A 138 8.98 4.08 8.63
N TYR A 139 9.97 3.39 9.16
CA TYR A 139 9.83 2.11 9.86
C TYR A 139 9.89 2.32 11.37
N LYS A 140 9.50 1.30 12.13
CA LYS A 140 9.48 1.32 13.60
C LYS A 140 10.69 2.00 14.27
N PRO A 141 11.96 1.73 13.89
CA PRO A 141 13.09 2.35 14.57
C PRO A 141 13.27 3.84 14.22
N ASP A 142 12.71 4.31 13.10
CA ASP A 142 12.83 5.69 12.64
C ASP A 142 12.03 6.66 13.52
N TRP A 143 10.97 6.16 14.18
CA TRP A 143 10.18 6.92 15.14
C TRP A 143 10.88 7.09 16.50
N ALA A 144 11.81 6.20 16.83
CA ALA A 144 12.51 6.19 18.11
C ALA A 144 13.87 6.91 18.07
N ASP A 145 14.40 7.17 16.87
CA ASP A 145 15.73 7.76 16.68
C ASP A 145 15.67 8.84 15.59
N THR A 146 15.75 10.11 16.01
CA THR A 146 15.79 11.27 15.11
C THR A 146 17.00 11.25 14.17
N GLY A 147 18.06 10.52 14.53
CA GLY A 147 19.21 10.22 13.68
C GLY A 147 18.90 9.31 12.49
N ARG A 148 17.66 8.81 12.37
CA ARG A 148 17.14 8.07 11.21
C ARG A 148 16.09 8.86 10.41
N VAL A 149 15.95 10.14 10.71
CA VAL A 149 14.94 11.03 10.11
C VAL A 149 15.62 12.24 9.45
N PRO A 150 15.07 12.79 8.35
CA PRO A 150 15.52 14.04 7.77
C PRO A 150 15.42 15.16 8.80
N THR A 151 16.51 15.91 8.96
CA THR A 151 16.63 16.98 9.96
C THR A 151 15.58 18.05 9.77
N CYS A 152 15.19 18.32 8.51
CA CYS A 152 14.13 19.26 8.17
C CYS A 152 12.75 18.87 8.72
N LEU A 153 12.52 17.59 9.04
CA LEU A 153 11.24 17.10 9.59
C LEU A 153 11.21 16.97 11.11
N HIS A 154 12.35 17.12 11.80
CA HIS A 154 12.38 17.02 13.27
C HIS A 154 11.33 17.90 13.97
N PRO A 155 11.06 19.16 13.53
CA PRO A 155 10.04 19.99 14.15
C PRO A 155 8.59 19.49 13.97
N PHE A 156 8.33 18.57 13.03
CA PHE A 156 6.99 18.11 12.65
C PHE A 156 6.72 16.65 13.01
N MET A 157 7.65 16.00 13.73
CA MET A 157 7.56 14.60 14.13
C MET A 157 6.27 14.29 14.89
N ASP A 158 5.86 15.18 15.81
CA ASP A 158 4.64 15.02 16.60
C ASP A 158 3.38 14.93 15.73
N GLU A 159 3.30 15.75 14.68
CA GLU A 159 2.16 15.77 13.75
C GLU A 159 2.13 14.53 12.85
N ILE A 160 3.28 14.12 12.32
CA ILE A 160 3.39 12.96 11.42
C ILE A 160 3.15 11.65 12.21
N GLU A 161 3.73 11.55 13.41
CA GLU A 161 3.58 10.39 14.29
C GLU A 161 2.12 10.26 14.76
N GLU A 162 1.48 11.34 15.20
CA GLU A 162 0.08 11.29 15.66
C GLU A 162 -0.88 10.96 14.52
N PHE A 163 -0.61 11.47 13.31
CA PHE A 163 -1.35 11.09 12.11
C PHE A 163 -1.25 9.59 11.83
N CYS A 164 -0.04 9.02 11.87
CA CYS A 164 0.16 7.58 11.68
C CYS A 164 -0.48 6.75 12.81
N ASN A 165 -0.36 7.20 14.06
CA ASN A 165 -1.01 6.56 15.21
C ASN A 165 -2.53 6.52 15.04
N TYR A 166 -3.15 7.62 14.61
CA TYR A 166 -4.59 7.67 14.34
C TYR A 166 -4.99 6.69 13.23
N LEU A 167 -4.28 6.71 12.10
CA LEU A 167 -4.54 5.79 10.99
C LEU A 167 -4.41 4.32 11.42
N THR A 168 -3.41 3.96 12.22
CA THR A 168 -3.22 2.57 12.67
C THR A 168 -4.21 2.16 13.76
N LYS A 169 -4.36 2.96 14.82
CA LYS A 169 -5.13 2.59 16.03
C LYS A 169 -6.63 2.81 15.90
N SER A 170 -7.05 3.75 15.05
CA SER A 170 -8.47 4.04 14.79
C SER A 170 -8.89 3.45 13.44
N VAL A 171 -8.34 3.96 12.34
CA VAL A 171 -8.85 3.64 10.99
C VAL A 171 -8.60 2.17 10.63
N ASN A 172 -7.35 1.71 10.70
CA ASN A 172 -7.00 0.33 10.36
C ASN A 172 -7.64 -0.67 11.31
N ARG A 173 -7.61 -0.44 12.63
CA ARG A 173 -8.27 -1.36 13.58
C ARG A 173 -9.75 -1.56 13.27
N ARG A 174 -10.50 -0.48 13.00
CA ARG A 174 -11.92 -0.56 12.63
C ARG A 174 -12.14 -1.25 11.30
N LEU A 175 -11.24 -1.04 10.33
CA LEU A 175 -11.26 -1.77 9.08
C LEU A 175 -11.01 -3.28 9.30
N LEU A 176 -10.09 -3.65 10.18
CA LEU A 176 -9.85 -5.05 10.58
C LEU A 176 -11.02 -5.64 11.35
N THR A 177 -11.79 -4.85 12.09
CA THR A 177 -13.07 -5.31 12.65
C THR A 177 -14.08 -5.65 11.57
N LEU A 178 -14.25 -4.78 10.58
CA LEU A 178 -15.13 -5.09 9.45
C LEU A 178 -14.72 -6.38 8.75
N PHE A 179 -13.42 -6.57 8.52
CA PHE A 179 -12.89 -7.78 7.90
C PHE A 179 -13.05 -9.02 8.79
N SER A 180 -12.84 -8.91 10.09
CA SER A 180 -13.08 -10.02 11.04
C SER A 180 -14.54 -10.44 11.01
N ARG A 181 -15.46 -9.48 11.00
CA ARG A 181 -16.91 -9.76 10.87
C ARG A 181 -17.30 -10.35 9.52
N VAL A 182 -16.66 -9.96 8.42
CA VAL A 182 -16.87 -10.63 7.12
C VAL A 182 -16.48 -12.10 7.22
N LEU A 183 -15.38 -12.43 7.91
CA LEU A 183 -14.96 -13.80 8.18
C LEU A 183 -15.78 -14.49 9.28
N GLU A 184 -16.80 -13.82 9.82
CA GLU A 184 -17.64 -14.31 10.93
C GLU A 184 -16.82 -14.63 12.19
N LEU A 185 -15.70 -13.93 12.37
CA LEU A 185 -14.80 -14.02 13.52
C LEU A 185 -15.12 -12.93 14.56
N PRO A 186 -14.60 -13.05 15.80
CA PRO A 186 -14.68 -11.99 16.79
C PRO A 186 -14.15 -10.65 16.27
N ASP A 187 -14.76 -9.54 16.73
CA ASP A 187 -14.50 -8.17 16.26
C ASP A 187 -13.02 -7.77 16.15
N ASP A 188 -12.18 -8.16 17.10
CA ASP A 188 -10.76 -7.79 17.11
C ASP A 188 -9.85 -8.94 16.66
N TYR A 189 -10.39 -10.03 16.09
CA TYR A 189 -9.60 -11.22 15.74
C TYR A 189 -8.38 -10.90 14.87
N LEU A 190 -8.56 -10.18 13.76
CA LEU A 190 -7.44 -9.82 12.87
C LEU A 190 -6.48 -8.81 13.51
N TRP A 191 -6.98 -7.96 14.41
CA TRP A 191 -6.15 -7.02 15.15
C TRP A 191 -5.25 -7.75 16.15
N ASP A 192 -5.80 -8.68 16.93
CA ASP A 192 -5.10 -9.36 18.02
C ASP A 192 -4.19 -10.50 17.53
N ASN A 193 -4.59 -11.22 16.47
CA ASN A 193 -3.92 -12.46 16.06
C ASN A 193 -3.03 -12.31 14.81
N VAL A 194 -3.22 -11.23 14.03
CA VAL A 194 -2.59 -11.12 12.70
C VAL A 194 -1.78 -9.84 12.57
N GLN A 195 -2.39 -8.68 12.83
CA GLN A 195 -1.74 -7.36 12.73
C GLN A 195 -0.52 -7.28 13.63
N SER A 196 0.59 -6.73 13.11
CA SER A 196 1.74 -6.41 13.96
C SER A 196 1.47 -5.20 14.84
N HIS A 197 2.04 -5.21 16.04
CA HIS A 197 1.92 -4.13 17.01
C HIS A 197 3.24 -3.38 17.23
N GLY A 198 3.11 -2.19 17.82
CA GLY A 198 4.18 -1.23 18.03
C GLY A 198 3.83 0.09 17.36
N SER A 199 3.82 1.17 18.11
CA SER A 199 3.46 2.47 17.53
C SER A 199 4.61 3.09 16.75
N PRO A 200 4.30 3.88 15.71
CA PRO A 200 2.98 4.03 15.08
C PRO A 200 2.68 2.94 14.03
N THR A 201 3.68 2.30 13.40
CA THR A 201 3.47 1.47 12.18
C THR A 201 3.58 -0.05 12.37
N GLY A 202 3.90 -0.55 13.56
CA GLY A 202 4.18 -1.97 13.79
C GLY A 202 5.39 -2.46 12.99
N GLU A 203 5.26 -3.59 12.29
CA GLU A 203 6.21 -4.03 11.27
C GLU A 203 5.90 -3.46 9.87
N GLY A 204 4.86 -2.65 9.76
CA GLY A 204 4.56 -1.83 8.59
C GLY A 204 5.40 -0.56 8.53
N TYR A 205 5.06 0.31 7.58
CA TYR A 205 5.77 1.57 7.38
C TYR A 205 4.89 2.65 6.75
N PHE A 206 5.25 3.92 7.00
CA PHE A 206 4.63 5.06 6.35
C PHE A 206 5.53 5.59 5.23
N ARG A 207 4.96 5.94 4.08
CA ARG A 207 5.70 6.37 2.90
C ARG A 207 5.27 7.76 2.47
N HIS A 208 6.25 8.64 2.36
CA HIS A 208 6.20 9.79 1.47
C HIS A 208 6.80 9.37 0.13
N ALA A 209 6.12 9.68 -0.97
CA ALA A 209 6.66 9.42 -2.30
C ALA A 209 6.35 10.59 -3.25
N LEU A 210 7.38 11.10 -3.91
CA LEU A 210 7.29 12.12 -4.94
C LEU A 210 7.70 11.53 -6.29
N PHE A 211 6.75 11.52 -7.22
CA PHE A 211 6.96 11.08 -8.59
C PHE A 211 7.06 12.32 -9.47
N ARG A 212 8.19 12.49 -10.14
CA ARG A 212 8.42 13.55 -11.13
C ARG A 212 8.26 13.03 -12.55
N PRO A 213 7.99 13.89 -13.53
CA PRO A 213 8.13 13.55 -14.93
C PRO A 213 9.52 12.97 -15.21
N VAL A 214 9.59 11.99 -16.12
CA VAL A 214 10.85 11.34 -16.51
C VAL A 214 11.20 11.70 -17.94
N GLN A 215 12.46 11.49 -18.31
CA GLN A 215 12.90 11.70 -19.69
C GLN A 215 12.25 10.66 -20.62
N LYS A 216 12.04 11.05 -21.87
CA LYS A 216 11.44 10.20 -22.91
C LYS A 216 12.13 8.83 -23.05
N GLN A 217 13.47 8.79 -22.91
CA GLN A 217 14.23 7.54 -22.95
C GLN A 217 13.81 6.57 -21.84
N THR A 218 13.62 7.05 -20.60
CA THR A 218 13.11 6.23 -19.50
C THR A 218 11.70 5.73 -19.81
N GLU A 219 10.82 6.59 -20.32
CA GLU A 219 9.45 6.21 -20.67
C GLU A 219 9.40 5.10 -21.73
N GLU A 220 10.25 5.18 -22.75
CA GLU A 220 10.36 4.18 -23.82
C GLU A 220 10.89 2.86 -23.29
N LEU A 221 11.97 2.88 -22.49
CA LEU A 221 12.56 1.67 -21.89
C LEU A 221 11.57 0.96 -20.96
N ALA A 222 10.88 1.72 -20.10
CA ALA A 222 9.90 1.19 -19.18
C ALA A 222 8.51 0.97 -19.82
N LYS A 223 8.33 1.34 -21.09
CA LYS A 223 7.03 1.29 -21.80
C LYS A 223 5.90 1.98 -21.03
N GLY A 224 6.21 3.09 -20.38
CA GLY A 224 5.31 3.88 -19.54
C GLY A 224 5.08 3.36 -18.12
N LEU A 225 5.63 2.18 -17.74
CA LEU A 225 5.61 1.71 -16.36
C LEU A 225 6.49 2.62 -15.48
N ARG A 226 5.99 2.97 -14.30
CA ARG A 226 6.75 3.63 -13.23
C ARG A 226 7.07 2.65 -12.10
N MET A 227 6.19 1.69 -11.85
CA MET A 227 6.41 0.53 -10.98
C MET A 227 5.71 -0.68 -11.58
N HIS A 228 6.36 -1.85 -11.54
CA HIS A 228 5.80 -3.11 -12.06
C HIS A 228 4.47 -3.48 -11.39
N GLY A 229 3.69 -4.31 -12.08
CA GLY A 229 2.56 -5.01 -11.46
C GLY A 229 3.03 -5.82 -10.25
N HIS A 230 2.34 -5.69 -9.12
CA HIS A 230 2.61 -6.44 -7.89
C HIS A 230 1.35 -6.51 -7.02
N THR A 231 1.39 -7.35 -5.99
CA THR A 231 0.50 -7.28 -4.82
C THR A 231 1.32 -6.78 -3.64
N ASP A 232 0.66 -6.15 -2.67
CA ASP A 232 1.32 -5.76 -1.43
C ASP A 232 1.49 -6.98 -0.52
N PHE A 233 2.65 -7.12 0.12
CA PHE A 233 2.97 -8.30 0.93
C PHE A 233 2.25 -8.34 2.28
N GLY A 234 1.84 -7.15 2.76
CA GLY A 234 1.32 -6.92 4.11
C GLY A 234 -0.14 -7.31 4.28
N LEU A 235 -0.81 -6.58 5.16
CA LEU A 235 -2.19 -6.81 5.55
C LEU A 235 -3.14 -5.90 4.78
N THR A 236 -3.02 -4.59 5.00
CA THR A 236 -3.80 -3.54 4.35
C THR A 236 -2.91 -2.37 4.00
N THR A 237 -3.19 -1.74 2.88
CA THR A 237 -2.53 -0.50 2.47
C THR A 237 -3.56 0.62 2.49
N LEU A 238 -3.24 1.71 3.18
CA LEU A 238 -4.04 2.93 3.29
C LEU A 238 -3.36 3.99 2.42
N LEU A 239 -3.76 4.06 1.16
CA LEU A 239 -3.24 5.03 0.19
C LEU A 239 -4.18 6.23 0.13
N PHE A 240 -3.68 7.44 0.29
CA PHE A 240 -4.51 8.63 0.09
C PHE A 240 -4.83 8.83 -1.40
N SER A 241 -6.11 9.06 -1.72
CA SER A 241 -6.51 9.37 -3.09
C SER A 241 -5.96 10.73 -3.49
N VAL A 242 -5.28 10.79 -4.64
CA VAL A 242 -4.63 12.02 -5.15
C VAL A 242 -5.06 12.31 -6.60
N PRO A 243 -5.05 13.58 -7.03
CA PRO A 243 -5.57 13.96 -8.35
C PRO A 243 -4.83 13.36 -9.55
N ILE A 244 -3.53 13.08 -9.42
CA ILE A 244 -2.71 12.53 -10.51
C ILE A 244 -2.96 11.03 -10.66
N SER A 245 -3.52 10.64 -11.80
CA SER A 245 -3.95 9.28 -12.09
C SER A 245 -2.80 8.42 -12.61
N CYS A 246 -2.07 7.76 -11.70
CA CYS A 246 -0.99 6.83 -12.08
C CYS A 246 -1.24 5.38 -11.62
N LEU A 247 -1.99 5.19 -10.53
CA LEU A 247 -2.26 3.86 -10.00
C LEU A 247 -3.22 3.12 -10.93
N GLN A 248 -2.85 1.93 -11.35
CA GLN A 248 -3.70 1.02 -12.10
C GLN A 248 -3.90 -0.29 -11.35
N ILE A 249 -5.10 -0.87 -11.46
CA ILE A 249 -5.45 -2.18 -10.92
C ILE A 249 -5.81 -3.15 -12.04
N TRP A 250 -5.58 -4.44 -11.80
CA TRP A 250 -5.88 -5.50 -12.75
C TRP A 250 -7.34 -5.96 -12.63
N GLY A 251 -8.11 -5.75 -13.69
CA GLY A 251 -9.49 -6.17 -13.81
C GLY A 251 -9.67 -7.67 -14.03
N ARG A 252 -10.89 -8.17 -13.79
CA ARG A 252 -11.27 -9.57 -14.04
C ARG A 252 -11.28 -9.97 -15.53
N ASP A 253 -11.40 -8.97 -16.40
CA ASP A 253 -11.26 -9.07 -17.86
C ASP A 253 -9.80 -9.03 -18.32
N GLU A 254 -8.85 -9.12 -17.39
CA GLU A 254 -7.42 -9.15 -17.65
C GLU A 254 -6.90 -7.87 -18.33
N GLN A 255 -7.41 -6.71 -17.89
CA GLN A 255 -7.00 -5.38 -18.34
C GLN A 255 -6.57 -4.48 -17.17
N TRP A 256 -5.74 -3.49 -17.45
CA TRP A 256 -5.30 -2.48 -16.47
C TRP A 256 -6.20 -1.25 -16.49
N TYR A 257 -6.79 -0.91 -15.34
CA TYR A 257 -7.67 0.25 -15.16
C TYR A 257 -7.10 1.24 -14.16
N TYR A 258 -7.16 2.54 -14.46
CA TYR A 258 -6.80 3.58 -13.49
C TYR A 258 -7.75 3.59 -12.30
N VAL A 259 -7.21 3.83 -11.11
CA VAL A 259 -8.02 4.12 -9.92
C VAL A 259 -8.51 5.57 -10.02
N PRO A 260 -9.83 5.82 -9.94
CA PRO A 260 -10.34 7.18 -10.04
C PRO A 260 -9.93 8.05 -8.85
N TYR A 261 -9.80 9.35 -9.07
CA TYR A 261 -9.56 10.30 -7.99
C TYR A 261 -10.85 10.55 -7.20
N LYS A 262 -10.78 10.44 -5.88
CA LYS A 262 -11.87 10.73 -4.95
C LYS A 262 -11.35 11.59 -3.78
N PRO A 263 -11.56 12.92 -3.82
CA PRO A 263 -11.01 13.84 -2.82
C PRO A 263 -11.32 13.40 -1.38
N GLY A 264 -10.30 13.38 -0.52
CA GLY A 264 -10.43 13.05 0.90
C GLY A 264 -10.59 11.55 1.21
N ALA A 265 -10.83 10.69 0.23
CA ALA A 265 -10.94 9.26 0.45
C ALA A 265 -9.57 8.58 0.57
N LEU A 266 -9.53 7.48 1.31
CA LEU A 266 -8.46 6.49 1.22
C LEU A 266 -8.80 5.47 0.13
N VAL A 267 -7.84 5.14 -0.72
CA VAL A 267 -7.83 3.92 -1.52
C VAL A 267 -7.26 2.82 -0.62
N ILE A 268 -8.10 1.86 -0.27
CA ILE A 268 -7.71 0.70 0.52
C ILE A 268 -7.46 -0.47 -0.42
N ASN A 269 -6.33 -1.15 -0.25
CA ASN A 269 -6.12 -2.45 -0.87
C ASN A 269 -5.65 -3.51 0.11
N ILE A 270 -5.95 -4.75 -0.24
CA ILE A 270 -5.64 -5.94 0.55
C ILE A 270 -4.31 -6.52 0.09
N GLY A 271 -3.48 -6.93 1.04
CA GLY A 271 -2.20 -7.60 0.76
C GLY A 271 -2.27 -9.12 0.86
N ASP A 272 -1.21 -9.78 0.40
CA ASP A 272 -1.07 -11.23 0.33
C ASP A 272 -1.34 -11.92 1.66
N THR A 273 -0.92 -11.32 2.78
CA THR A 273 -1.14 -11.93 4.10
C THR A 273 -2.63 -12.11 4.37
N LEU A 274 -3.42 -11.09 4.08
CA LEU A 274 -4.83 -11.11 4.40
C LEU A 274 -5.62 -11.93 3.36
N GLU A 275 -5.16 -12.02 2.12
CA GLU A 275 -5.63 -13.02 1.16
C GLU A 275 -5.45 -14.44 1.72
N ILE A 276 -4.26 -14.78 2.23
CA ILE A 276 -3.98 -16.12 2.77
C ILE A 276 -4.78 -16.39 4.05
N VAL A 277 -4.81 -15.44 5.00
CA VAL A 277 -5.54 -15.58 6.28
C VAL A 277 -7.05 -15.71 6.07
N SER A 278 -7.59 -15.01 5.07
CA SER A 278 -9.01 -15.13 4.70
C SER A 278 -9.33 -16.40 3.90
N GLY A 279 -8.37 -17.30 3.66
CA GLY A 279 -8.57 -18.48 2.82
C GLY A 279 -8.94 -18.12 1.37
N GLY A 280 -8.43 -17.00 0.85
CA GLY A 280 -8.71 -16.49 -0.49
C GLY A 280 -10.01 -15.72 -0.64
N HIS A 281 -10.81 -15.56 0.43
CA HIS A 281 -12.06 -14.78 0.37
C HIS A 281 -11.82 -13.29 0.13
N PHE A 282 -10.65 -12.77 0.52
CA PHE A 282 -10.24 -11.40 0.21
C PHE A 282 -9.17 -11.44 -0.88
N LYS A 283 -9.35 -10.63 -1.91
CA LYS A 283 -8.48 -10.63 -3.07
C LYS A 283 -7.30 -9.67 -2.87
N ALA A 284 -6.06 -10.16 -2.92
CA ALA A 284 -4.89 -9.30 -3.05
C ALA A 284 -4.78 -8.84 -4.51
N THR A 285 -5.34 -7.68 -4.81
CA THR A 285 -5.43 -7.22 -6.20
C THR A 285 -4.11 -6.69 -6.70
N ARG A 286 -3.70 -7.23 -7.86
CA ARG A 286 -2.52 -6.78 -8.60
C ARG A 286 -2.71 -5.33 -9.02
N HIS A 287 -1.70 -4.52 -8.73
CA HIS A 287 -1.68 -3.11 -9.06
C HIS A 287 -0.29 -2.69 -9.53
N ARG A 288 -0.25 -1.59 -10.28
CA ARG A 288 1.00 -1.01 -10.82
C ARG A 288 0.94 0.50 -10.80
N VAL A 289 2.09 1.15 -11.00
CA VAL A 289 2.12 2.59 -11.27
C VAL A 289 2.50 2.78 -12.73
N PHE A 290 1.63 3.46 -13.48
CA PHE A 290 1.81 3.78 -14.89
C PHE A 290 1.95 5.29 -15.08
N LYS A 291 2.45 5.72 -16.24
CA LYS A 291 2.46 7.14 -16.60
C LYS A 291 1.04 7.71 -16.56
N PRO A 292 0.86 8.97 -16.15
CA PRO A 292 -0.46 9.56 -16.09
C PRO A 292 -1.05 9.82 -17.48
N PRO A 293 -2.36 10.15 -17.57
CA PRO A 293 -2.97 10.70 -18.77
C PRO A 293 -2.22 11.90 -19.34
N VAL A 294 -2.41 12.17 -20.63
CA VAL A 294 -1.64 13.18 -21.39
C VAL A 294 -1.69 14.57 -20.74
N ASP A 295 -2.82 14.95 -20.17
CA ASP A 295 -3.02 16.25 -19.52
C ASP A 295 -2.36 16.38 -18.14
N GLN A 296 -1.72 15.31 -17.66
CA GLN A 296 -1.00 15.26 -16.38
C GLN A 296 0.47 14.82 -16.52
N LEU A 297 1.00 14.63 -17.75
CA LEU A 297 2.37 14.14 -17.98
C LEU A 297 3.48 15.01 -17.41
N HIS A 298 3.20 16.31 -17.23
CA HIS A 298 4.17 17.28 -16.72
C HIS A 298 3.96 17.63 -15.25
N GLU A 299 3.00 16.99 -14.59
CA GLU A 299 2.69 17.24 -13.19
C GLU A 299 3.49 16.31 -12.27
N GLU A 300 3.84 16.81 -11.09
CA GLU A 300 4.37 15.98 -10.02
C GLU A 300 3.23 15.26 -9.29
N ARG A 301 3.43 13.99 -8.95
CA ARG A 301 2.52 13.22 -8.09
C ARG A 301 3.15 13.01 -6.73
N LEU A 302 2.63 13.71 -5.73
CA LEU A 302 2.94 13.46 -4.32
C LEU A 302 1.96 12.41 -3.77
N SER A 303 2.46 11.43 -3.03
CA SER A 303 1.67 10.31 -2.52
C SER A 303 2.06 10.02 -1.08
N LEU A 304 1.04 9.80 -0.24
CA LEU A 304 1.18 9.33 1.13
C LEU A 304 0.57 7.94 1.24
N VAL A 305 1.26 7.01 1.90
CA VAL A 305 0.79 5.63 2.02
C VAL A 305 1.17 5.07 3.38
N LEU A 306 0.21 4.49 4.11
CA LEU A 306 0.49 3.70 5.30
C LEU A 306 0.29 2.22 4.99
N PHE A 307 1.37 1.46 5.05
CA PHE A 307 1.36 0.01 4.87
C PHE A 307 1.27 -0.66 6.24
N ASN A 308 0.15 -1.32 6.54
CA ASN A 308 0.02 -2.14 7.75
C ASN A 308 0.49 -3.57 7.45
N SER A 309 1.32 -4.12 8.32
CA SER A 309 1.88 -5.46 8.18
C SER A 309 1.41 -6.38 9.29
N SER A 310 1.45 -7.70 9.07
CA SER A 310 1.21 -8.69 10.10
C SER A 310 2.44 -8.91 10.98
N VAL A 311 2.28 -9.68 12.06
CA VAL A 311 3.41 -10.16 12.87
C VAL A 311 4.42 -10.86 11.95
N GLY A 312 5.70 -10.45 11.98
CA GLY A 312 6.69 -10.94 11.03
C GLY A 312 6.92 -12.44 11.08
N GLU A 313 6.81 -13.05 12.26
CA GLU A 313 6.93 -14.51 12.46
C GLU A 313 5.63 -15.28 12.17
N LEU A 314 4.55 -14.59 11.80
CA LEU A 314 3.31 -15.25 11.40
C LEU A 314 3.57 -16.13 10.18
N ARG A 315 3.41 -17.44 10.37
CA ARG A 315 3.30 -18.39 9.26
C ARG A 315 1.92 -18.24 8.66
N MET A 316 1.84 -17.67 7.47
CA MET A 316 0.58 -17.30 6.85
C MET A 316 -0.20 -18.56 6.46
N ALA A 317 -1.37 -18.72 7.06
CA ALA A 317 -2.31 -19.80 6.82
C ALA A 317 -3.75 -19.28 7.01
N PRO A 318 -4.77 -19.95 6.44
CA PRO A 318 -6.17 -19.60 6.68
C PRO A 318 -6.52 -19.60 8.17
N ALA A 319 -7.41 -18.69 8.58
CA ALA A 319 -8.05 -18.71 9.88
C ALA A 319 -9.09 -19.84 9.94
N GLU A 320 -8.65 -21.06 10.21
CA GLU A 320 -9.48 -22.28 10.21
C GLU A 320 -10.68 -22.21 11.19
N GLU A 321 -10.63 -21.34 12.20
CA GLU A 321 -11.73 -21.07 13.12
C GLU A 321 -12.86 -20.23 12.50
N SER A 322 -12.66 -19.63 11.33
CA SER A 322 -13.66 -18.80 10.65
C SER A 322 -14.88 -19.63 10.26
N PRO A 323 -16.08 -19.31 10.78
CA PRO A 323 -17.32 -19.97 10.37
C PRO A 323 -17.61 -19.80 8.87
N LEU A 324 -17.21 -18.67 8.28
CA LEU A 324 -17.29 -18.45 6.84
C LEU A 324 -16.44 -19.48 6.09
N ILE A 325 -15.16 -19.62 6.44
CA ILE A 325 -14.22 -20.53 5.76
C ILE A 325 -14.66 -21.99 5.96
N GLN A 326 -15.11 -22.36 7.16
CA GLN A 326 -15.62 -23.72 7.42
C GLN A 326 -16.86 -24.06 6.58
N ARG A 327 -17.72 -23.07 6.34
CA ARG A 327 -18.98 -23.25 5.60
C ARG A 327 -18.78 -23.20 4.08
N GLU A 328 -18.01 -22.24 3.58
CA GLU A 328 -17.85 -21.96 2.14
C GLU A 328 -16.58 -22.60 1.54
N GLY A 329 -15.66 -23.09 2.39
CA GLY A 329 -14.34 -23.51 1.97
C GLY A 329 -13.43 -22.33 1.63
N CYS A 330 -12.21 -22.66 1.18
CA CYS A 330 -11.26 -21.66 0.67
C CYS A 330 -11.46 -21.41 -0.83
N VAL A 331 -11.11 -20.21 -1.29
CA VAL A 331 -11.25 -19.76 -2.69
C VAL A 331 -9.87 -19.75 -3.35
N GLU A 332 -9.73 -20.45 -4.48
CA GLU A 332 -8.44 -20.61 -5.19
C GLU A 332 -8.40 -19.90 -6.56
N GLU A 333 -9.15 -18.80 -6.69
CA GLU A 333 -9.38 -18.20 -8.01
C GLU A 333 -8.15 -17.47 -8.54
N GLN A 334 -7.41 -16.71 -7.73
CA GLN A 334 -6.18 -15.98 -8.12
C GLN A 334 -5.32 -15.66 -6.87
N GLY A 335 -4.07 -15.24 -7.08
CA GLY A 335 -3.17 -14.80 -6.01
C GLY A 335 -2.13 -15.84 -5.61
N VAL A 336 -1.44 -15.60 -4.50
CA VAL A 336 -0.37 -16.50 -4.02
C VAL A 336 -0.90 -17.57 -3.09
N TYR A 337 -2.12 -17.41 -2.57
CA TYR A 337 -2.75 -18.38 -1.67
C TYR A 337 -2.73 -19.82 -2.20
N LYS A 338 -3.05 -20.03 -3.49
CA LYS A 338 -3.02 -21.37 -4.11
C LYS A 338 -1.65 -22.03 -4.01
N GLU A 339 -0.59 -21.28 -4.24
CA GLU A 339 0.79 -21.79 -4.15
C GLU A 339 1.19 -22.08 -2.70
N PHE A 340 0.77 -21.24 -1.75
CA PHE A 340 0.93 -21.51 -0.31
C PHE A 340 0.24 -22.82 0.09
N LYS A 341 -1.03 -23.00 -0.30
CA LYS A 341 -1.79 -24.23 -0.05
C LYS A 341 -1.09 -25.46 -0.64
N ASN A 342 -0.59 -25.35 -1.87
CA ASN A 342 0.14 -26.43 -2.53
C ASN A 342 1.42 -26.83 -1.78
N LEU A 343 2.18 -25.86 -1.27
CA LEU A 343 3.37 -26.13 -0.44
C LEU A 343 2.98 -26.83 0.87
N THR A 344 1.97 -26.33 1.57
CA THR A 344 1.48 -26.94 2.82
C THR A 344 1.01 -28.37 2.60
N ALA A 345 0.25 -28.64 1.53
CA ALA A 345 -0.21 -29.99 1.19
C ALA A 345 0.92 -30.98 0.89
N GLN A 346 2.09 -30.48 0.47
CA GLN A 346 3.32 -31.27 0.27
C GLN A 346 4.15 -31.44 1.56
N GLY A 347 3.67 -30.94 2.70
CA GLY A 347 4.41 -30.94 3.97
C GLY A 347 5.61 -29.98 3.97
N LYS A 348 5.67 -29.01 3.06
CA LYS A 348 6.72 -27.99 3.01
C LYS A 348 6.36 -26.81 3.89
N ASN A 349 7.39 -26.14 4.42
CA ASN A 349 7.21 -24.90 5.18
C ASN A 349 6.82 -23.76 4.24
N VAL A 350 5.71 -23.08 4.55
CA VAL A 350 5.36 -21.79 3.95
C VAL A 350 6.21 -20.67 4.59
N PRO A 351 6.54 -19.60 3.84
CA PRO A 351 7.28 -18.47 4.38
C PRO A 351 6.49 -17.75 5.48
N THR A 352 7.20 -17.22 6.47
CA THR A 352 6.62 -16.23 7.39
C THR A 352 6.37 -14.91 6.66
N ASN A 353 5.56 -14.00 7.22
CA ASN A 353 5.37 -12.68 6.61
C ASN A 353 6.69 -11.91 6.44
N ARG A 354 7.58 -11.97 7.44
CA ARG A 354 8.92 -11.36 7.38
C ARG A 354 9.70 -11.89 6.19
N GLN A 355 9.80 -13.22 6.07
CA GLN A 355 10.52 -13.87 4.98
C GLN A 355 9.92 -13.49 3.62
N TRP A 356 8.57 -13.51 3.51
CA TRP A 356 7.84 -13.14 2.30
C TRP A 356 8.09 -11.70 1.86
N ARG A 357 8.12 -10.77 2.82
CA ARG A 357 8.40 -9.35 2.59
C ARG A 357 9.86 -9.11 2.20
N GLU A 358 10.80 -9.62 3.00
CA GLU A 358 12.22 -9.34 2.84
C GLU A 358 12.78 -9.90 1.52
N ILE A 359 12.37 -11.11 1.11
CA ILE A 359 12.82 -11.71 -0.14
C ILE A 359 12.31 -10.92 -1.35
N GLN A 360 11.08 -10.40 -1.32
CA GLN A 360 10.52 -9.63 -2.42
C GLN A 360 11.14 -8.24 -2.55
N ILE A 361 11.48 -7.62 -1.43
CA ILE A 361 12.15 -6.30 -1.40
C ILE A 361 13.59 -6.43 -1.90
N SER A 362 14.37 -7.34 -1.35
CA SER A 362 15.78 -7.56 -1.74
C SER A 362 15.94 -7.99 -3.20
N THR A 363 14.94 -8.69 -3.76
CA THR A 363 14.96 -9.13 -5.16
C THR A 363 14.14 -8.25 -6.10
N ALA A 364 13.68 -7.07 -5.65
CA ALA A 364 12.94 -6.14 -6.48
C ALA A 364 13.73 -5.77 -7.74
N THR A 365 13.01 -5.53 -8.84
CA THR A 365 13.57 -5.20 -10.15
C THR A 365 12.94 -3.92 -10.68
N ASP A 366 13.70 -3.17 -11.47
CA ASP A 366 13.23 -1.92 -12.06
C ASP A 366 12.46 -2.16 -13.36
N PRO A 367 11.46 -1.32 -13.70
CA PRO A 367 10.81 -1.32 -15.01
C PRO A 367 11.78 -1.15 -16.18
N THR A 368 12.92 -0.49 -15.95
CA THR A 368 13.96 -0.24 -16.96
C THR A 368 15.00 -1.36 -17.07
N ASP A 369 14.91 -2.43 -16.27
CA ASP A 369 15.87 -3.54 -16.30
C ASP A 369 15.75 -4.35 -17.61
N THR A 370 16.70 -4.19 -18.53
CA THR A 370 16.72 -4.87 -19.83
C THR A 370 17.26 -6.30 -19.78
N VAL A 371 17.88 -6.71 -18.67
CA VAL A 371 18.45 -8.05 -18.49
C VAL A 371 17.39 -9.01 -17.96
N ARG A 372 16.61 -8.57 -16.97
CA ARG A 372 15.59 -9.38 -16.30
C ARG A 372 14.21 -9.27 -16.95
N ASN A 373 13.82 -8.10 -17.49
CA ASN A 373 12.51 -7.90 -18.12
C ASN A 373 12.47 -8.42 -19.57
N ARG A 374 12.78 -9.71 -19.76
CA ARG A 374 12.71 -10.41 -21.06
C ARG A 374 12.31 -11.86 -20.91
N VAL A 375 11.73 -12.41 -21.97
CA VAL A 375 11.35 -13.83 -22.03
C VAL A 375 12.60 -14.71 -21.85
N GLY A 376 12.52 -15.67 -20.93
CA GLY A 376 13.63 -16.56 -20.57
C GLY A 376 14.50 -16.07 -19.41
N ALA A 377 14.23 -14.86 -18.88
CA ALA A 377 14.72 -14.41 -17.59
C ALA A 377 13.57 -14.38 -16.57
N ASP A 378 13.08 -13.20 -16.15
CA ASP A 378 11.94 -13.09 -15.24
C ASP A 378 10.59 -13.01 -15.98
N GLN A 379 10.56 -13.12 -17.31
CA GLN A 379 9.33 -13.21 -18.09
C GLN A 379 9.20 -14.57 -18.77
N VAL A 380 7.97 -15.06 -18.86
CA VAL A 380 7.60 -16.32 -19.53
C VAL A 380 6.33 -16.12 -20.35
N VAL A 381 6.04 -17.06 -21.26
CA VAL A 381 4.80 -17.06 -22.04
C VAL A 381 3.85 -18.10 -21.45
N ILE A 382 2.68 -17.67 -20.98
CA ILE A 382 1.60 -18.53 -20.50
C ILE A 382 0.35 -18.18 -21.30
N ASP A 383 -0.28 -19.18 -21.92
CA ASP A 383 -1.49 -19.01 -22.76
C ASP A 383 -1.35 -17.90 -23.82
N GLY A 384 -0.16 -17.80 -24.42
CA GLY A 384 0.16 -16.80 -25.45
C GLY A 384 0.40 -15.38 -24.93
N LYS A 385 0.37 -15.16 -23.61
CA LYS A 385 0.63 -13.85 -22.97
C LYS A 385 1.98 -13.85 -22.28
N VAL A 386 2.71 -12.75 -22.40
CA VAL A 386 3.95 -12.54 -21.64
C VAL A 386 3.57 -12.12 -20.22
N VAL A 387 4.08 -12.84 -19.23
CA VAL A 387 3.88 -12.56 -17.81
C VAL A 387 5.23 -12.51 -17.11
N HIS A 388 5.33 -11.72 -16.05
CA HIS A 388 6.41 -11.87 -15.08
C HIS A 388 6.18 -13.11 -14.24
N GLN A 389 7.20 -13.94 -14.08
CA GLN A 389 7.20 -15.09 -13.20
C GLN A 389 8.44 -15.06 -12.32
N ARG A 390 8.22 -15.02 -10.99
CA ARG A 390 9.28 -15.16 -10.00
C ARG A 390 8.95 -16.26 -9.02
N GLU A 391 9.96 -16.83 -8.39
CA GLU A 391 9.78 -17.86 -7.37
C GLU A 391 10.46 -17.42 -6.07
N TYR A 392 9.69 -17.45 -4.99
CA TYR A 392 10.10 -17.03 -3.66
C TYR A 392 9.88 -18.15 -2.69
N MET A 393 10.96 -18.76 -2.21
CA MET A 393 10.88 -19.83 -1.22
C MET A 393 9.93 -20.97 -1.66
N GLY A 394 9.92 -21.30 -2.96
CA GLY A 394 9.05 -22.31 -3.55
C GLY A 394 7.64 -21.83 -3.94
N VAL A 395 7.28 -20.57 -3.65
CA VAL A 395 6.02 -19.95 -4.06
C VAL A 395 6.20 -19.26 -5.41
N LYS A 396 5.45 -19.66 -6.42
CA LYS A 396 5.48 -19.02 -7.73
C LYS A 396 4.56 -17.80 -7.75
N VAL A 397 5.09 -16.65 -8.13
CA VAL A 397 4.35 -15.40 -8.30
C VAL A 397 4.29 -15.06 -9.77
N ILE A 398 3.07 -15.04 -10.32
CA ILE A 398 2.80 -14.71 -11.72
C ILE A 398 2.06 -13.39 -11.79
N LEU A 399 2.60 -12.44 -12.55
CA LEU A 399 2.11 -11.08 -12.66
C LEU A 399 2.01 -10.66 -14.14
N PRO A 400 0.94 -9.97 -14.56
CA PRO A 400 0.82 -9.45 -15.90
C PRO A 400 1.87 -8.35 -16.15
N VAL A 401 2.44 -8.31 -17.36
CA VAL A 401 3.35 -7.25 -17.83
C VAL A 401 2.58 -5.98 -18.17
#